data_AF-A0A2H0LU83-F1
#
_entry.id   AF-A0A2H0LU83-F1
#
_cell.length_a   1.000
_cell.length_b   1.000
_cell.length_c   1.000
_cell.angle_alpha   90.00
_cell.angle_beta   90.00
_cell.angle_gamma   90.00
#
_symmetry.space_group_name_H-M   'P 1'
#
loop_
_entity.id
_entity.type
_entity.pdbx_description
1 polymer ?
#
loop_
_entity_poly.entity_id
_entity_poly.type
_entity_poly.pdbx_seq_one_letter_code
_entity_poly.pdbx_strand_id
1 'polypeptide(L)'
;GLAKTTAVKTLSSTIQAKFQRIQFTPDMLPADLTGTLIYDQKTGQFSIKKGPLFANIILADEINRAPAKVQSALLEAMQERQVTIGEETMSLGDPFLVMATQNPIEQEGTYPLPEAQVDRFMLKAKITYPTKDEELKILKRMSFTNKTIDIKKV
;
A
#
# COMPACT_ATOMS: atom_id res chain seq x y z
N GLY A 1 -1.91 10.35 8.79
CA GLY A 1 -0.94 9.47 9.46
C GLY A 1 -1.59 8.31 10.19
N LEU A 2 -2.39 8.55 11.23
CA LEU A 2 -2.84 7.47 12.14
C LEU A 2 -4.23 6.89 11.81
N ALA A 3 -5.22 7.74 11.53
CA ALA A 3 -6.59 7.28 11.33
C ALA A 3 -6.78 6.35 10.11
N LYS A 4 -6.09 6.63 9.00
CA LYS A 4 -6.15 5.80 7.77
C LYS A 4 -5.63 4.39 8.01
N THR A 5 -4.45 4.27 8.62
CA THR A 5 -3.83 2.98 8.91
C THR A 5 -4.70 2.15 9.85
N THR A 6 -5.28 2.75 10.89
CA THR A 6 -6.20 2.05 11.80
C THR A 6 -7.48 1.60 11.08
N ALA A 7 -8.08 2.45 10.25
CA ALA A 7 -9.28 2.09 9.49
C ALA A 7 -9.04 0.90 8.56
N VAL A 8 -7.95 0.92 7.79
CA VAL A 8 -7.60 -0.15 6.85
C VAL A 8 -7.25 -1.44 7.58
N LYS A 9 -6.45 -1.37 8.65
CA LYS A 9 -6.09 -2.54 9.46
C LYS A 9 -7.30 -3.17 10.13
N THR A 10 -8.28 -2.35 10.53
CA THR A 10 -9.54 -2.84 11.12
C THR A 10 -10.36 -3.59 10.07
N LEU A 11 -10.51 -3.02 8.88
CA LEU A 11 -11.21 -3.65 7.75
C LEU A 11 -10.57 -4.98 7.34
N SER A 12 -9.24 -5.02 7.23
CA SER A 12 -8.53 -6.26 6.85
C SER A 12 -8.73 -7.37 7.87
N SER A 13 -8.71 -7.02 9.16
CA SER A 13 -8.89 -7.96 10.27
C SER A 13 -10.30 -8.56 10.30
N THR A 14 -11.31 -7.79 9.90
CA THR A 14 -12.70 -8.28 9.83
C THR A 14 -12.94 -9.26 8.68
N ILE A 15 -12.20 -9.17 7.57
CA ILE A 15 -12.36 -10.07 6.41
C ILE A 15 -11.25 -11.13 6.29
N GLN A 16 -10.42 -11.29 7.32
CA GLN A 16 -9.27 -12.20 7.34
C GLN A 16 -8.29 -12.01 6.16
N ALA A 17 -8.17 -10.78 5.66
CA ALA A 17 -7.31 -10.42 4.54
C ALA A 17 -5.91 -10.03 5.02
N LYS A 18 -4.87 -10.44 4.27
CA LYS A 18 -3.49 -9.99 4.52
C LYS A 18 -3.39 -8.50 4.23
N PHE A 19 -2.93 -7.72 5.20
CA PHE A 19 -2.70 -6.29 5.06
C PHE A 19 -1.20 -5.98 5.00
N GLN A 20 -0.83 -5.12 4.05
CA GLN A 20 0.53 -4.61 3.94
C GLN A 20 0.50 -3.08 3.76
N ARG A 21 1.34 -2.38 4.51
CA ARG A 21 1.61 -0.96 4.32
C ARG A 21 2.96 -0.80 3.62
N ILE A 22 3.01 0.02 2.59
CA ILE A 22 4.20 0.29 1.80
C ILE A 22 4.38 1.80 1.77
N GLN A 23 5.54 2.29 2.20
CA GLN A 23 5.91 3.69 2.09
C GLN A 23 6.75 3.86 0.83
N PHE A 24 6.29 4.66 -0.13
CA PHE A 24 7.04 4.91 -1.36
C PHE A 24 8.14 5.94 -1.10
N THR A 25 9.34 5.65 -1.62
CA THR A 25 10.54 6.48 -1.44
C THR A 25 11.26 6.66 -2.78
N PRO A 26 12.08 7.72 -2.94
CA PRO A 26 12.76 8.03 -4.21
C PRO A 26 13.77 6.97 -4.68
N ASP A 27 14.29 6.18 -3.75
CA ASP A 27 15.29 5.13 -3.95
C ASP A 27 14.70 3.74 -4.20
N MET A 28 13.38 3.61 -4.09
CA MET A 28 12.70 2.33 -4.26
C MET A 28 12.87 1.78 -5.69
N LEU A 29 13.01 0.45 -5.79
CA LEU A 29 13.06 -0.29 -7.04
C LEU A 29 11.76 -1.07 -7.26
N PRO A 30 11.38 -1.38 -8.52
CA PRO A 30 10.21 -2.23 -8.80
C PRO A 30 10.23 -3.58 -8.06
N ALA A 31 11.42 -4.18 -7.95
CA ALA A 31 11.65 -5.43 -7.23
C ALA A 31 11.32 -5.36 -5.72
N ASP A 32 11.36 -4.16 -5.11
CA ASP A 32 10.97 -3.99 -3.71
C ASP A 32 9.46 -4.13 -3.50
N LEU A 33 8.67 -4.00 -4.57
CA LEU A 33 7.22 -4.21 -4.57
C LEU A 33 6.87 -5.65 -4.98
N THR A 34 7.41 -6.10 -6.10
CA THR A 34 7.08 -7.38 -6.71
C THR A 34 7.74 -8.54 -5.97
N GLY A 35 9.01 -8.39 -5.61
CA GLY A 35 9.84 -9.43 -5.04
C GLY A 35 11.12 -9.65 -5.84
N THR A 36 11.97 -10.54 -5.35
CA THR A 36 13.28 -10.79 -5.94
C THR A 36 13.66 -12.26 -5.83
N LEU A 37 14.66 -12.67 -6.62
CA LEU A 37 15.31 -13.96 -6.48
C LEU A 37 16.43 -13.85 -5.44
N ILE A 38 16.37 -14.68 -4.41
CA ILE A 38 17.42 -14.79 -3.40
C ILE A 38 18.18 -16.10 -3.61
N TYR A 39 19.51 -16.02 -3.52
CA TYR A 39 20.34 -17.22 -3.56
C TYR A 39 20.38 -17.87 -2.17
N ASP A 40 19.91 -19.10 -2.07
CA ASP A 40 19.99 -19.89 -0.84
C ASP A 40 21.33 -20.64 -0.81
N GLN A 41 22.22 -20.19 0.07
CA GLN A 41 23.55 -20.77 0.23
C GLN A 41 23.53 -22.24 0.69
N LYS A 42 22.46 -22.70 1.36
CA LYS A 42 22.36 -24.07 1.86
C LYS A 42 22.05 -25.06 0.74
N THR A 43 21.20 -24.66 -0.20
CA THR A 43 20.75 -25.51 -1.31
C THR A 43 21.54 -25.25 -2.60
N GLY A 44 22.23 -24.11 -2.69
CA GLY A 44 22.93 -23.68 -3.90
C GLY A 44 21.99 -23.22 -5.03
N GLN A 45 20.74 -22.90 -4.69
CA GLN A 45 19.68 -22.61 -5.66
C GLN A 45 19.11 -21.20 -5.45
N PHE A 46 18.60 -20.61 -6.54
CA PHE A 46 17.81 -19.39 -6.45
C PHE A 46 16.38 -19.73 -6.03
N SER A 47 15.85 -18.98 -5.06
CA SER A 47 14.46 -19.10 -4.58
C SER A 47 13.76 -17.75 -4.65
N ILE A 48 12.46 -17.77 -4.89
CA ILE A 48 11.67 -16.55 -5.01
C ILE A 48 11.31 -16.03 -3.61
N LYS A 49 11.65 -14.77 -3.37
CA LYS A 49 11.17 -14.01 -2.22
C LYS A 49 10.07 -13.06 -2.69
N LYS A 50 8.83 -13.41 -2.37
CA LYS A 50 7.64 -12.60 -2.66
C LYS A 50 7.74 -11.22 -2.02
N GLY A 51 7.42 -10.18 -2.80
CA GLY A 51 7.35 -8.82 -2.33
C GLY A 51 6.05 -8.49 -1.56
N PRO A 52 5.93 -7.25 -1.08
CA PRO A 52 4.77 -6.77 -0.34
C PRO A 52 3.47 -6.76 -1.15
N LEU A 53 3.53 -6.84 -2.49
CA LEU A 53 2.33 -6.90 -3.34
C LEU A 53 1.49 -8.18 -3.16
N PHE A 54 2.05 -9.24 -2.57
CA PHE A 54 1.33 -10.51 -2.31
C PHE A 54 0.39 -10.48 -1.09
N ALA A 55 -0.04 -9.30 -0.68
CA ALA A 55 -1.08 -9.08 0.32
C ALA A 55 -2.43 -8.83 -0.35
N ASN A 56 -3.53 -8.99 0.40
CA ASN A 56 -4.88 -8.75 -0.09
C ASN A 56 -5.22 -7.26 -0.09
N ILE A 57 -4.82 -6.54 0.96
CA ILE A 57 -5.08 -5.10 1.10
C ILE A 57 -3.74 -4.38 1.26
N ILE A 58 -3.49 -3.43 0.37
CA ILE A 58 -2.27 -2.64 0.34
C ILE A 58 -2.59 -1.18 0.59
N LEU A 59 -1.90 -0.58 1.56
CA LEU A 59 -1.84 0.86 1.74
C LEU A 59 -0.50 1.35 1.17
N ALA A 60 -0.54 1.96 -0.02
CA ALA A 60 0.61 2.54 -0.69
C ALA A 60 0.70 4.04 -0.36
N ASP A 61 1.55 4.39 0.59
CA ASP A 61 1.69 5.77 1.04
C ASP A 61 2.64 6.56 0.15
N GLU A 62 2.21 7.77 -0.22
CA GLU A 62 2.99 8.77 -0.97
C GLU A 62 3.56 8.22 -2.29
N ILE A 63 2.72 7.56 -3.10
CA ILE A 63 3.15 6.88 -4.34
C ILE A 63 3.89 7.80 -5.32
N ASN A 64 3.61 9.10 -5.27
CA ASN A 64 4.27 10.13 -6.05
C ASN A 64 5.67 10.49 -5.55
N ARG A 65 6.21 9.86 -4.50
CA ARG A 65 7.62 10.01 -4.09
C ARG A 65 8.55 9.01 -4.77
N ALA A 66 8.03 7.91 -5.31
CA ALA A 66 8.86 6.94 -6.02
C ALA A 66 8.97 7.27 -7.51
N PRO A 67 10.04 6.81 -8.18
CA PRO A 67 10.20 6.97 -9.63
C PRO A 67 9.04 6.36 -10.42
N ALA A 68 8.78 6.89 -11.62
CA ALA A 68 7.71 6.42 -12.50
C ALA A 68 7.73 4.91 -12.77
N LYS A 69 8.92 4.29 -12.82
CA LYS A 69 9.05 2.83 -13.01
C LYS A 69 8.45 2.01 -11.86
N VAL A 70 8.60 2.50 -10.62
CA VAL A 70 8.03 1.86 -9.42
C VAL A 70 6.52 2.03 -9.40
N GLN A 71 6.04 3.22 -9.76
CA GLN A 71 4.61 3.50 -9.89
C GLN A 71 3.97 2.59 -10.94
N SER A 72 4.60 2.44 -12.11
CA SER A 72 4.14 1.53 -13.16
C SER A 72 4.06 0.08 -12.68
N ALA A 73 5.05 -0.41 -11.92
CA ALA A 73 5.02 -1.78 -11.38
C ALA A 73 3.82 -2.03 -10.45
N LEU A 74 3.46 -1.04 -9.60
CA LEU A 74 2.24 -1.12 -8.79
C LEU A 74 0.98 -1.16 -9.67
N LEU A 75 0.89 -0.29 -10.67
CA LEU A 75 -0.28 -0.16 -11.54
C LEU A 75 -0.47 -1.39 -12.45
N GLU A 76 0.63 -1.97 -12.92
CA GLU A 76 0.64 -3.23 -13.66
C GLU A 76 0.10 -4.36 -12.80
N ALA A 77 0.59 -4.50 -11.57
CA ALA A 77 0.08 -5.48 -10.61
C ALA A 77 -1.42 -5.27 -10.30
N MET A 78 -1.88 -4.02 -10.23
CA MET A 78 -3.30 -3.70 -10.06
C MET A 78 -4.15 -4.15 -11.25
N GLN A 79 -3.64 -3.96 -12.47
CA GLN A 79 -4.35 -4.26 -13.72
C GLN A 79 -4.37 -5.76 -14.02
N GLU A 80 -3.20 -6.39 -13.98
CA GLU A 80 -3.01 -7.78 -14.41
C GLU A 80 -3.33 -8.78 -13.30
N ARG A 81 -3.43 -8.33 -12.05
CA ARG A 81 -3.66 -9.20 -10.86
C ARG A 81 -2.63 -10.32 -10.72
N GLN A 82 -1.44 -10.14 -11.30
CA GLN A 82 -0.32 -11.07 -11.24
C GLN A 82 0.99 -10.30 -11.29
N VAL A 83 2.07 -10.97 -10.91
CA VAL A 83 3.43 -10.42 -10.91
C VAL A 83 4.38 -11.50 -11.39
N THR A 84 5.33 -11.13 -12.24
CA THR A 84 6.40 -12.02 -12.71
C THR A 84 7.70 -11.71 -11.98
N ILE A 85 8.34 -12.73 -11.41
CA ILE A 85 9.64 -12.63 -10.74
C ILE A 85 10.59 -13.63 -11.39
N GLY A 86 11.61 -13.13 -12.08
CA GLY A 86 12.44 -13.97 -12.94
C GLY A 86 11.60 -14.56 -14.07
N GLU A 87 11.48 -15.88 -14.11
CA GLU A 87 10.69 -16.61 -15.13
C GLU A 87 9.33 -17.10 -14.60
N GLU A 88 9.03 -16.91 -13.31
CA GLU A 88 7.79 -17.39 -12.71
C GLU A 88 6.75 -16.27 -12.58
N THR A 89 5.58 -16.46 -13.19
CA THR A 89 4.41 -15.59 -13.02
C THR A 89 3.51 -16.12 -11.92
N MET A 90 3.17 -15.26 -10.97
CA MET A 90 2.36 -15.61 -9.81
C MET A 90 1.15 -14.70 -9.69
N SER A 91 -0.03 -15.27 -9.49
CA SER A 91 -1.25 -14.50 -9.22
C SER A 91 -1.21 -13.85 -7.85
N LEU A 92 -1.80 -12.65 -7.75
CA LEU A 92 -2.01 -11.94 -6.49
C LEU A 92 -3.21 -12.51 -5.74
N GLY A 93 -3.27 -12.26 -4.43
CA GLY A 93 -4.36 -12.81 -3.60
C GLY A 93 -5.71 -12.17 -3.90
N ASP A 94 -6.78 -12.95 -3.86
CA ASP A 94 -8.16 -12.46 -4.01
C ASP A 94 -8.82 -12.35 -2.62
N PRO A 95 -9.41 -11.20 -2.23
CA PRO A 95 -9.43 -9.91 -2.94
C PRO A 95 -8.07 -9.21 -2.97
N PHE A 96 -7.81 -8.47 -4.06
CA PHE A 96 -6.67 -7.57 -4.21
C PHE A 96 -7.12 -6.10 -4.28
N LEU A 97 -6.84 -5.33 -3.22
CA LEU A 97 -7.23 -3.93 -3.07
C LEU A 97 -6.01 -3.06 -2.77
N VAL A 98 -5.82 -2.00 -3.55
CA VAL A 98 -4.78 -1.00 -3.32
C VAL A 98 -5.42 0.34 -2.96
N MET A 99 -5.04 0.90 -1.82
CA MET A 99 -5.33 2.26 -1.42
C MET A 99 -4.05 3.06 -1.50
N ALA A 100 -4.00 4.04 -2.41
CA ALA A 100 -2.85 4.90 -2.57
C ALA A 100 -3.07 6.28 -1.93
N THR A 101 -2.01 6.86 -1.37
CA THR A 101 -1.98 8.26 -0.95
C THR A 101 -0.92 9.00 -1.76
N GLN A 102 -1.11 10.31 -1.95
CA GLN A 102 -0.14 11.19 -2.58
C GLN A 102 0.31 12.23 -1.55
N ASN A 103 1.60 12.56 -1.55
CA ASN A 103 2.10 13.72 -0.84
C ASN A 103 1.60 14.98 -1.58
N PRO A 104 0.82 15.87 -0.94
CA PRO A 104 0.27 17.07 -1.60
C PRO A 104 1.32 18.18 -1.80
N ILE A 105 2.50 18.07 -1.18
CA ILE A 105 3.53 19.10 -1.25
C ILE A 105 4.46 18.78 -2.43
N GLU A 106 4.43 19.61 -3.47
CA GLU A 106 5.34 19.57 -4.62
C GLU A 106 6.71 20.15 -4.22
N GLN A 107 7.50 19.39 -3.46
CA GLN A 107 8.93 19.65 -3.26
C GLN A 107 9.78 18.78 -4.22
N GLU A 108 11.07 19.11 -4.35
CA GLU A 108 12.04 18.30 -5.10
C GLU A 108 11.92 16.81 -4.71
N GLY A 109 11.86 15.94 -5.72
CA GLY A 109 11.73 14.49 -5.52
C GLY A 109 10.30 13.96 -5.49
N THR A 110 9.32 14.70 -6.01
CA THR A 110 7.97 14.18 -6.30
C THR A 110 7.77 13.99 -7.82
N TYR A 111 7.22 12.85 -8.19
CA TYR A 111 6.86 12.44 -9.54
C TYR A 111 5.33 12.29 -9.60
N PRO A 112 4.59 13.30 -10.07
CA PRO A 112 3.14 13.25 -10.11
C PRO A 112 2.67 12.13 -11.03
N LEU A 113 1.58 11.46 -10.66
CA LEU A 113 0.97 10.46 -11.51
C LEU A 113 0.28 11.16 -12.70
N PRO A 114 0.59 10.79 -13.95
CA PRO A 114 -0.17 11.22 -15.12
C PRO A 114 -1.66 10.86 -14.97
N GLU A 115 -2.54 11.65 -15.59
CA GLU A 115 -3.99 11.44 -15.53
C GLU A 115 -4.39 10.02 -15.93
N ALA A 116 -3.80 9.49 -17.00
CA ALA A 116 -4.00 8.12 -17.46
C ALA A 116 -3.62 7.04 -16.43
N GLN A 117 -2.74 7.34 -15.47
CA GLN A 117 -2.41 6.43 -14.38
C GLN A 117 -3.40 6.55 -13.22
N VAL A 118 -3.88 7.75 -12.93
CA VAL A 118 -4.91 7.98 -11.92
C VAL A 118 -6.24 7.33 -12.31
N ASP A 119 -6.55 7.26 -13.61
CA ASP A 119 -7.76 6.63 -14.15
C ASP A 119 -7.87 5.12 -13.82
N ARG A 120 -6.74 4.46 -13.51
CA ARG A 120 -6.74 3.05 -13.05
C ARG A 120 -7.28 2.88 -11.63
N PHE A 121 -7.51 3.97 -10.89
CA PHE A 121 -8.12 3.92 -9.56
C PHE A 121 -9.63 4.14 -9.68
N MET A 122 -10.40 3.19 -9.14
CA MET A 122 -11.87 3.27 -9.14
C MET A 122 -12.43 4.54 -8.47
N LEU A 123 -11.76 5.04 -7.43
CA LEU A 123 -12.22 6.17 -6.64
C LEU A 123 -11.04 7.07 -6.23
N LYS A 124 -11.23 8.40 -6.32
CA LYS A 124 -10.31 9.41 -5.81
C LYS A 124 -10.95 10.18 -4.65
N ALA A 125 -10.51 9.89 -3.43
CA ALA A 125 -10.96 10.61 -2.23
C ALA A 125 -10.05 11.80 -1.93
N LYS A 126 -10.59 13.03 -1.97
CA LYS A 126 -9.90 14.23 -1.50
C LYS A 126 -10.14 14.39 0.00
N ILE A 127 -9.07 14.35 0.79
CA ILE A 127 -9.14 14.47 2.25
C ILE A 127 -8.66 15.86 2.65
N THR A 128 -9.54 16.62 3.27
CA THR A 128 -9.26 17.97 3.79
C THR A 128 -9.03 17.94 5.29
N TYR A 129 -8.58 19.05 5.85
CA TYR A 129 -8.47 19.22 7.29
C TYR A 129 -9.87 19.19 7.94
N PRO A 130 -10.01 18.57 9.13
CA PRO A 130 -11.25 18.60 9.87
C PRO A 130 -11.57 20.03 10.32
N THR A 131 -12.85 20.33 10.49
CA THR A 131 -13.29 21.56 11.15
C THR A 131 -12.89 21.56 12.62
N LYS A 132 -12.83 22.73 13.28
CA LYS A 132 -12.49 22.83 14.72
C LYS A 132 -13.36 21.91 15.60
N ASP A 133 -14.65 21.80 15.29
CA ASP A 133 -15.58 20.95 16.06
C ASP A 133 -15.31 19.45 15.85
N GLU A 134 -14.96 19.05 14.62
CA GLU A 134 -14.57 17.67 14.31
C GLU A 134 -13.22 17.31 14.94
N GLU A 135 -12.26 18.24 14.89
CA GLU A 135 -10.95 18.09 15.52
C GLU A 135 -11.10 17.92 17.04
N LEU A 136 -11.95 18.72 17.68
CA LEU A 136 -12.29 18.57 19.10
C LEU A 136 -12.92 17.20 19.40
N LYS A 137 -13.79 16.68 18.52
CA LYS A 137 -14.36 15.32 18.66
C LYS A 137 -13.29 14.23 18.50
N ILE A 138 -12.36 14.39 17.56
CA ILE A 138 -11.25 13.46 17.35
C ILE A 138 -10.34 13.44 18.58
N LEU A 139 -9.97 14.61 19.11
CA LEU A 139 -9.16 14.73 20.33
C LEU A 139 -9.83 14.03 21.52
N LYS A 140 -11.13 14.27 21.74
CA LYS A 140 -11.90 13.58 22.81
C LYS A 140 -11.98 12.06 22.64
N ARG A 141 -11.94 11.55 21.40
CA ARG A 141 -11.94 10.10 21.13
C ARG A 141 -10.56 9.46 21.27
N MET A 142 -9.50 10.20 20.95
CA MET A 142 -8.11 9.75 20.99
C MET A 142 -7.39 10.05 22.32
N SER A 143 -8.00 10.81 23.24
CA SER A 143 -7.45 11.15 24.56
C SER A 143 -7.37 9.98 25.56
N PHE A 144 -7.52 8.75 25.11
CA PHE A 144 -7.40 7.54 25.93
C PHE A 144 -6.26 6.66 25.41
N THR A 145 -5.21 6.49 26.21
CA THR A 145 -3.98 5.78 25.85
C THR A 145 -4.15 4.25 25.76
N ASN A 146 -5.21 3.68 26.33
CA ASN A 146 -5.45 2.24 26.36
C ASN A 146 -6.86 1.87 25.89
N LYS A 147 -7.09 1.92 24.57
CA LYS A 147 -8.24 1.23 23.98
C LYS A 147 -7.72 0.14 23.05
N THR A 148 -7.58 -1.08 23.60
CA THR A 148 -7.53 -2.29 22.79
C THR A 148 -8.82 -2.34 21.98
N ILE A 149 -8.72 -2.08 20.69
CA ILE A 149 -9.84 -2.25 19.78
C ILE A 149 -10.00 -3.76 19.59
N ASP A 150 -10.86 -4.38 20.38
CA ASP A 150 -11.23 -5.78 20.24
C ASP A 150 -12.08 -5.93 18.97
N ILE A 151 -11.43 -6.29 17.88
CA ILE A 151 -12.09 -6.57 16.61
C ILE A 151 -12.59 -8.01 16.68
N LYS A 152 -13.90 -8.19 16.93
CA LYS A 152 -14.53 -9.51 16.77
C LYS A 152 -14.47 -9.90 15.30
N LYS A 153 -13.83 -11.04 15.03
CA LYS A 153 -13.83 -11.68 13.71
C LYS A 153 -15.27 -12.10 13.39
N VAL A 154 -15.73 -11.76 12.20
CA VAL A 154 -17.01 -12.23 11.65
C VAL A 154 -16.75 -13.51 10.87
#